data_AF-A0A955LZ03-F1
#
_entry.id   AF-A0A955LZ03-F1
#
_cell.length_a   1.000
_cell.length_b   1.000
_cell.length_c   1.000
_cell.angle_alpha   90.00
_cell.angle_beta   90.00
_cell.angle_gamma   90.00
#
_symmetry.space_group_name_H-M   'P 1'
#
loop_
_entity.id
_entity.type
_entity.pdbx_description
1 polymer ?
#
loop_
_entity_poly.entity_id
_entity_poly.type
_entity_poly.pdbx_seq_one_letter_code
_entity_poly.pdbx_strand_id
1 'polypeptide(L)'
;LVEQIHSRQKSPVVSSVFYTLGILASFWVLLLVLLLLKSAGQSIGWGFQFKSPHFLIFITTLLFVMGLNLLGIFEIGTGLTTFGSKFKKGEGWGESFFNGVLATIVATPCMAPFMGTAVGTALTQTTLIAFIIFTFLGLGLAFPYLIISIFPGLHRLVPKPGLWMEHLKKLLAFPLFLTVLWLAWVLGRQYGVGAMAMLLYGQALIALALWIWGTWNVPASKANIQMAARIWAGIFLVIGLFLTYQSIAGEKERNMPRQAGLWQPFSPGLLEQLLREERAVFVNFTADWCLTCQANKELVIHRPGVLEAFQQNGVALLEADWTNFDPDITEELARYGRSGVPLYVFYPSGQKEPVILPEIITAQILLDILEQQDKSITINSEEE
;
A
#
# COMPACT_ATOMS: atom_id res chain seq x y z
N LEU A 1 17.77 15.14 -0.98
CA LEU A 1 18.02 15.60 -2.36
C LEU A 1 18.66 17.00 -2.41
N VAL A 2 17.94 18.10 -2.15
CA VAL A 2 18.46 19.48 -2.26
C VAL A 2 19.66 19.74 -1.33
N GLU A 3 19.61 19.18 -0.12
CA GLU A 3 20.66 19.32 0.90
C GLU A 3 21.94 18.54 0.54
N GLN A 4 21.79 17.37 -0.12
CA GLN A 4 22.89 16.57 -0.66
C GLN A 4 23.51 17.21 -1.92
N ILE A 5 22.72 17.94 -2.70
CA ILE A 5 23.20 18.66 -3.88
C ILE A 5 24.07 19.86 -3.46
N HIS A 6 23.76 20.50 -2.32
CA HIS A 6 24.52 21.63 -1.77
C HIS A 6 25.65 21.23 -0.80
N SER A 7 25.70 19.97 -0.32
CA SER A 7 26.81 19.52 0.51
C SER A 7 28.07 19.38 -0.36
N ARG A 8 29.17 20.00 0.09
CA ARG A 8 30.46 20.03 -0.62
C ARG A 8 31.08 18.62 -0.75
N GLN A 9 30.61 17.78 -1.67
CA GLN A 9 31.29 16.55 -2.06
C GLN A 9 32.03 16.74 -3.39
N LYS A 10 33.28 16.23 -3.43
CA LYS A 10 34.26 16.47 -4.51
C LYS A 10 33.88 15.90 -5.89
N SER A 11 32.76 15.20 -6.02
CA SER A 11 32.21 14.76 -7.32
C SER A 11 30.72 14.38 -7.19
N PRO A 12 29.77 15.24 -7.64
CA PRO A 12 28.33 14.97 -7.52
C PRO A 12 27.88 13.71 -8.26
N VAL A 13 28.58 13.34 -9.34
CA VAL A 13 28.27 12.16 -10.17
C VAL A 13 28.50 10.85 -9.42
N VAL A 14 29.57 10.75 -8.64
CA VAL A 14 29.93 9.53 -7.91
C VAL A 14 28.88 9.25 -6.84
N SER A 15 28.51 10.24 -6.04
CA SER A 15 27.46 10.11 -5.01
C SER A 15 26.10 9.72 -5.61
N SER A 16 25.81 10.18 -6.82
CA SER A 16 24.63 9.75 -7.60
C SER A 16 24.66 8.29 -8.02
N VAL A 17 25.83 7.77 -8.39
CA VAL A 17 25.98 6.36 -8.72
C VAL A 17 25.81 5.47 -7.49
N PHE A 18 26.39 5.83 -6.34
CA PHE A 18 26.26 5.05 -5.09
C PHE A 18 24.84 5.07 -4.52
N TYR A 19 24.13 6.21 -4.63
CA TYR A 19 22.72 6.29 -4.28
C TYR A 19 21.86 5.39 -5.18
N THR A 20 22.10 5.43 -6.49
CA THR A 20 21.41 4.57 -7.47
C THR A 20 21.68 3.09 -7.20
N LEU A 21 22.94 2.73 -6.92
CA LEU A 21 23.33 1.38 -6.54
C LEU A 21 22.65 0.92 -5.25
N GLY A 22 22.50 1.81 -4.26
CA GLY A 22 21.73 1.53 -3.04
C GLY A 22 20.27 1.20 -3.33
N ILE A 23 19.62 1.99 -4.18
CA ILE A 23 18.23 1.74 -4.61
C ILE A 23 18.11 0.41 -5.34
N LEU A 24 18.95 0.16 -6.35
CA LEU A 24 18.91 -1.06 -7.15
C LEU A 24 19.19 -2.30 -6.31
N ALA A 25 20.20 -2.24 -5.43
CA ALA A 25 20.51 -3.34 -4.51
C ALA A 25 19.32 -3.64 -3.58
N SER A 26 18.66 -2.63 -3.02
CA SER A 26 17.46 -2.83 -2.19
C SER A 26 16.33 -3.49 -2.98
N PHE A 27 16.06 -3.05 -4.21
CA PHE A 27 15.01 -3.65 -5.05
C PHE A 27 15.35 -5.09 -5.47
N TRP A 28 16.60 -5.39 -5.78
CA TRP A 28 17.04 -6.74 -6.11
C TRP A 28 17.01 -7.69 -4.91
N VAL A 29 17.40 -7.21 -3.72
CA VAL A 29 17.27 -8.00 -2.48
C VAL A 29 15.80 -8.29 -2.20
N LEU A 30 14.92 -7.30 -2.35
CA LEU A 30 13.48 -7.47 -2.15
C LEU A 30 12.90 -8.46 -3.17
N LEU A 31 13.27 -8.37 -4.44
CA LEU A 31 12.89 -9.34 -5.47
C LEU A 31 13.39 -10.75 -5.14
N LEU A 32 14.64 -10.90 -4.71
CA LEU A 32 15.22 -12.20 -4.36
C LEU A 32 14.47 -12.84 -3.18
N VAL A 33 14.15 -12.07 -2.15
CA VAL A 33 13.32 -12.53 -1.03
C VAL A 33 11.94 -12.98 -1.52
N LEU A 34 11.29 -12.21 -2.39
CA LEU A 34 9.98 -12.58 -2.94
C LEU A 34 10.04 -13.85 -3.80
N LEU A 35 11.08 -14.03 -4.61
CA LEU A 35 11.27 -15.22 -5.44
C LEU A 35 11.56 -16.47 -4.59
N LEU A 36 12.36 -16.34 -3.52
CA LEU A 36 12.61 -17.42 -2.57
C LEU A 36 11.31 -17.84 -1.88
N LEU A 37 10.51 -16.88 -1.42
CA LEU A 37 9.23 -17.17 -0.79
C LEU A 37 8.22 -17.79 -1.78
N LYS A 38 8.22 -17.36 -3.05
CA LYS A 38 7.43 -17.99 -4.11
C LYS A 38 7.83 -19.46 -4.31
N SER A 39 9.13 -19.76 -4.29
CA SER A 39 9.62 -21.14 -4.41
C SER A 39 9.23 -22.03 -3.22
N ALA A 40 8.94 -21.44 -2.06
CA ALA A 40 8.42 -22.14 -0.89
C ALA A 40 6.92 -22.47 -0.96
N GLY A 41 6.25 -22.22 -2.11
CA GLY A 41 4.86 -22.61 -2.34
C GLY A 41 3.82 -21.74 -1.63
N GLN A 42 4.24 -20.67 -0.96
CA GLN A 42 3.32 -19.68 -0.44
C GLN A 42 2.87 -18.79 -1.60
N SER A 43 1.58 -18.79 -1.91
CA SER A 43 0.93 -17.84 -2.82
C SER A 43 0.90 -16.45 -2.16
N ILE A 44 2.10 -15.87 -1.98
CA ILE A 44 2.29 -14.54 -1.39
C ILE A 44 1.90 -13.52 -2.45
N GLY A 45 0.65 -13.09 -2.37
CA GLY A 45 0.24 -11.84 -2.99
C GLY A 45 1.01 -10.67 -2.41
N TRP A 46 1.32 -9.68 -3.24
CA TRP A 46 2.00 -8.46 -2.80
C TRP A 46 1.23 -7.72 -1.68
N GLY A 47 -0.08 -7.97 -1.56
CA GLY A 47 -0.95 -7.49 -0.49
C GLY A 47 -0.99 -8.32 0.80
N PHE A 48 -0.31 -9.47 0.87
CA PHE A 48 -0.26 -10.31 2.09
C PHE A 48 0.26 -9.53 3.31
N GLN A 49 1.16 -8.57 3.09
CA GLN A 49 1.66 -7.71 4.14
C GLN A 49 0.54 -6.87 4.79
N PHE A 50 -0.44 -6.38 4.03
CA PHE A 50 -1.58 -5.61 4.54
C PHE A 50 -2.60 -6.46 5.31
N LYS A 51 -2.59 -7.78 5.10
CA LYS A 51 -3.36 -8.73 5.92
C LYS A 51 -2.75 -8.92 7.31
N SER A 52 -1.45 -8.67 7.45
CA SER A 52 -0.78 -8.81 8.74
C SER A 52 -0.99 -7.53 9.57
N PRO A 53 -1.72 -7.60 10.70
CA PRO A 53 -2.04 -6.43 11.52
C PRO A 53 -0.80 -5.72 12.05
N HIS A 54 0.24 -6.50 12.35
CA HIS A 54 1.53 -6.01 12.84
C HIS A 54 2.24 -5.11 11.82
N PHE A 55 2.27 -5.52 10.54
CA PHE A 55 2.86 -4.72 9.49
C PHE A 55 2.07 -3.43 9.25
N LEU A 56 0.72 -3.53 9.27
CA LEU A 56 -0.14 -2.37 9.06
C LEU A 56 0.04 -1.32 10.17
N ILE A 57 0.15 -1.73 11.43
CA ILE A 57 0.52 -0.81 12.52
C ILE A 57 1.90 -0.21 12.28
N PHE A 58 2.90 -1.05 12.03
CA PHE A 58 4.29 -0.60 11.90
C PHE A 58 4.42 0.46 10.80
N ILE A 59 3.83 0.21 9.64
CA ILE A 59 3.93 1.11 8.50
C ILE A 59 3.13 2.40 8.71
N THR A 60 1.94 2.30 9.33
CA THR A 60 1.13 3.48 9.64
C THR A 60 1.83 4.37 10.65
N THR A 61 2.40 3.80 11.72
CA THR A 61 3.19 4.55 12.72
C THR A 61 4.44 5.18 12.09
N LEU A 62 5.15 4.44 11.23
CA LEU A 62 6.34 4.95 10.53
C LEU A 62 6.00 6.17 9.65
N LEU A 63 4.96 6.06 8.82
CA LEU A 63 4.50 7.14 7.94
C LEU A 63 4.00 8.34 8.74
N PHE A 64 3.30 8.11 9.86
CA PHE A 64 2.83 9.17 10.73
C PHE A 64 3.98 9.95 11.37
N VAL A 65 4.96 9.24 11.95
CA VAL A 65 6.18 9.86 12.49
C VAL A 65 6.90 10.63 11.39
N MET A 66 7.07 10.05 10.20
CA MET A 66 7.71 10.75 9.10
C MET A 66 6.94 12.01 8.65
N GLY A 67 5.61 11.96 8.57
CA GLY A 67 4.77 13.13 8.28
C GLY A 67 4.98 14.26 9.31
N LEU A 68 5.06 13.91 10.59
CA LEU A 68 5.39 14.86 11.66
C LEU A 68 6.82 15.43 11.54
N ASN A 69 7.78 14.64 11.05
CA ASN A 69 9.14 15.13 10.75
C ASN A 69 9.11 16.20 9.66
N LEU A 70 8.33 15.98 8.60
CA LEU A 70 8.20 16.91 7.48
C LEU A 70 7.52 18.23 7.89
N LEU A 71 6.63 18.19 8.89
CA LEU A 71 6.02 19.38 9.48
C LEU A 71 6.98 20.19 10.36
N GLY A 72 8.17 19.68 10.66
CA GLY A 72 9.15 20.36 11.52
C GLY A 72 8.77 20.38 13.00
N ILE A 73 7.80 19.56 13.42
CA ILE A 73 7.38 19.42 14.82
C ILE A 73 8.53 18.89 15.69
N PHE A 74 9.42 18.10 15.07
CA PHE A 74 10.67 17.67 15.66
C PHE A 74 11.78 17.76 14.60
N GLU A 75 12.83 18.50 14.90
CA GLU A 75 14.05 18.48 14.07
C GLU A 75 14.91 17.27 14.49
N ILE A 76 14.72 16.09 13.87
CA ILE A 76 15.78 15.04 13.90
C ILE A 76 17.03 15.48 13.11
N GLY A 77 17.08 16.72 12.64
CA GLY A 77 18.21 17.30 11.92
C GLY A 77 19.50 17.38 12.75
N THR A 78 19.44 17.29 14.08
CA THR A 78 20.64 17.26 14.93
C THR A 78 20.99 15.87 15.47
N GLY A 79 20.02 14.97 15.61
CA GLY A 79 20.22 13.64 16.21
C GLY A 79 20.64 12.55 15.21
N LEU A 80 20.01 12.49 14.03
CA LEU A 80 20.34 11.52 12.98
C LEU A 80 21.63 11.89 12.24
N THR A 81 21.88 13.19 12.05
CA THR A 81 23.19 13.70 11.66
C THR A 81 24.27 13.34 12.68
N THR A 82 23.95 13.28 13.99
CA THR A 82 24.89 12.83 15.02
C THR A 82 25.11 11.31 15.02
N PHE A 83 24.07 10.50 14.75
CA PHE A 83 24.20 9.04 14.62
C PHE A 83 24.97 8.65 13.35
N GLY A 84 24.73 9.33 12.23
CA GLY A 84 25.58 9.28 11.04
C GLY A 84 26.98 9.83 11.28
N SER A 85 27.12 10.84 12.17
CA SER A 85 28.42 11.37 12.56
C SER A 85 29.23 10.48 13.49
N LYS A 86 28.68 9.40 14.05
CA LYS A 86 29.47 8.38 14.76
C LYS A 86 30.10 7.36 13.80
N PHE A 87 29.61 7.29 12.56
CA PHE A 87 30.26 6.58 11.45
C PHE A 87 31.28 7.46 10.69
N LYS A 88 31.70 8.62 11.24
CA LYS A 88 32.66 9.60 10.66
C LYS A 88 34.12 9.15 10.51
N LYS A 89 34.41 7.87 10.27
CA LYS A 89 35.77 7.42 9.91
C LYS A 89 35.77 6.54 8.66
N GLY A 90 35.13 7.02 7.60
CA GLY A 90 35.25 6.43 6.26
C GLY A 90 34.42 7.23 5.27
N GLU A 91 35.11 7.88 4.34
CA GLU A 91 34.68 8.51 3.08
C GLU A 91 33.19 8.43 2.71
N GLY A 92 32.58 9.57 2.37
CA GLY A 92 31.14 9.79 2.16
C GLY A 92 30.42 9.04 1.02
N TRP A 93 30.92 7.88 0.62
CA TRP A 93 30.36 6.96 -0.37
C TRP A 93 29.33 6.03 0.28
N GLY A 94 29.62 5.54 1.50
CA GLY A 94 28.68 4.74 2.28
C GLY A 94 27.43 5.52 2.70
N GLU A 95 27.57 6.81 3.00
CA GLU A 95 26.45 7.68 3.36
C GLU A 95 25.42 7.84 2.23
N SER A 96 25.86 7.99 0.99
CA SER A 96 24.97 8.04 -0.18
C SER A 96 24.25 6.71 -0.41
N PHE A 97 24.93 5.58 -0.20
CA PHE A 97 24.32 4.24 -0.30
C PHE A 97 23.23 4.04 0.77
N PHE A 98 23.52 4.32 2.05
CA PHE A 98 22.53 4.19 3.13
C PHE A 98 21.34 5.13 2.97
N ASN A 99 21.56 6.34 2.48
CA ASN A 99 20.47 7.26 2.14
C ASN A 99 19.60 6.72 0.99
N GLY A 100 20.18 6.00 0.03
CA GLY A 100 19.46 5.28 -1.01
C GLY A 100 18.55 4.19 -0.43
N VAL A 101 19.08 3.37 0.47
CA VAL A 101 18.33 2.31 1.16
C VAL A 101 17.17 2.89 1.98
N LEU A 102 17.43 3.94 2.77
CA LEU A 102 16.40 4.62 3.56
C LEU A 102 15.31 5.23 2.67
N ALA A 103 15.71 5.84 1.55
CA ALA A 103 14.77 6.37 0.57
C ALA A 103 13.89 5.26 -0.01
N THR A 104 14.45 4.10 -0.37
CA THR A 104 13.66 2.96 -0.87
C THR A 104 12.68 2.45 0.18
N ILE A 105 13.11 2.28 1.44
CA ILE A 105 12.25 1.80 2.53
C ILE A 105 11.06 2.75 2.74
N VAL A 106 11.30 4.05 2.68
CA VAL A 106 10.27 5.09 2.83
C VAL A 106 9.37 5.19 1.60
N ALA A 107 9.94 5.03 0.41
CA ALA A 107 9.22 5.19 -0.84
C ALA A 107 8.33 3.97 -1.17
N THR A 108 8.70 2.78 -0.67
CA THR A 108 7.95 1.53 -0.86
C THR A 108 6.49 1.64 -0.36
N PRO A 109 6.19 2.08 0.87
CA PRO A 109 4.80 2.17 1.34
C PRO A 109 3.99 3.27 0.68
N CYS A 110 4.59 4.39 0.26
CA CYS A 110 3.84 5.45 -0.42
C CYS A 110 3.56 5.13 -1.90
N MET A 111 4.37 4.27 -2.52
CA MET A 111 4.14 3.77 -3.88
C MET A 111 3.44 2.41 -3.93
N ALA A 112 3.24 1.75 -2.78
CA ALA A 112 2.58 0.45 -2.67
C ALA A 112 1.26 0.30 -3.46
N PRO A 113 0.30 1.27 -3.43
CA PRO A 113 -0.95 1.12 -4.18
C PRO A 113 -0.74 1.15 -5.70
N PHE A 114 0.30 1.85 -6.17
CA PHE A 114 0.63 1.92 -7.60
C PHE A 114 1.51 0.76 -8.07
N MET A 115 2.42 0.30 -7.21
CA MET A 115 3.34 -0.80 -7.52
C MET A 115 2.69 -2.18 -7.39
N GLY A 116 1.58 -2.32 -6.67
CA GLY A 116 0.95 -3.61 -6.39
C GLY A 116 0.58 -4.41 -7.65
N THR A 117 0.05 -3.76 -8.68
CA THR A 117 -0.29 -4.40 -9.97
C THR A 117 0.94 -4.76 -10.78
N ALA A 118 1.92 -3.86 -10.84
CA ALA A 118 3.19 -4.07 -11.55
C ALA A 118 4.00 -5.21 -10.93
N VAL A 119 4.03 -5.31 -9.60
CA VAL A 119 4.74 -6.41 -8.93
C VAL A 119 3.93 -7.70 -8.94
N GLY A 120 2.60 -7.63 -8.80
CA GLY A 120 1.73 -8.80 -8.94
C GLY A 120 1.89 -9.50 -10.29
N THR A 121 1.93 -8.71 -11.37
CA THR A 121 2.19 -9.22 -12.74
C THR A 121 3.63 -9.65 -12.93
N ALA A 122 4.61 -8.95 -12.36
CA ALA A 122 6.02 -9.40 -12.41
C ALA A 122 6.19 -10.78 -11.76
N LEU A 123 5.45 -11.07 -10.70
CA LEU A 123 5.51 -12.35 -9.98
C LEU A 123 4.84 -13.49 -10.75
N THR A 124 3.94 -13.26 -11.69
CA THR A 124 3.36 -14.32 -12.54
C THR A 124 4.24 -14.64 -13.76
N GLN A 125 5.18 -13.78 -14.12
CA GLN A 125 6.09 -13.96 -15.25
C GLN A 125 7.41 -14.66 -14.89
N THR A 126 8.22 -14.94 -15.92
CA THR A 126 9.53 -15.58 -15.80
C THR A 126 10.49 -14.73 -14.96
N THR A 127 11.39 -15.37 -14.20
CA THR A 127 12.35 -14.69 -13.31
C THR A 127 13.10 -13.55 -13.99
N LEU A 128 13.48 -13.73 -15.26
CA LEU A 128 14.21 -12.72 -16.03
C LEU A 128 13.39 -11.43 -16.24
N ILE A 129 12.08 -11.55 -16.50
CA ILE A 129 11.19 -10.40 -16.72
C ILE A 129 10.95 -9.65 -15.41
N ALA A 130 10.83 -10.37 -14.30
CA ALA A 130 10.75 -9.74 -12.98
C ALA A 130 12.00 -8.90 -12.66
N PHE A 131 13.21 -9.40 -12.96
CA PHE A 131 14.45 -8.63 -12.79
C PHE A 131 14.47 -7.36 -13.65
N ILE A 132 13.99 -7.44 -14.89
CA ILE A 132 13.91 -6.28 -15.79
C ILE A 132 12.96 -5.23 -15.20
N ILE A 133 11.73 -5.61 -14.81
CA ILE A 133 10.73 -4.69 -14.25
C ILE A 133 11.28 -3.99 -13.00
N PHE A 134 11.84 -4.73 -12.05
CA PHE A 134 12.40 -4.16 -10.83
C PHE A 134 13.59 -3.23 -11.09
N THR A 135 14.40 -3.52 -12.12
CA THR A 135 15.52 -2.66 -12.52
C THR A 135 15.02 -1.36 -13.13
N PHE A 136 14.03 -1.41 -14.03
CA PHE A 136 13.40 -0.20 -14.58
C PHE A 136 12.70 0.64 -13.51
N LEU A 137 12.13 0.00 -12.50
CA LEU A 137 11.47 0.65 -11.38
C LEU A 137 12.46 1.38 -10.46
N GLY A 138 13.57 0.72 -10.11
CA GLY A 138 14.67 1.34 -9.39
C GLY A 138 15.34 2.47 -10.18
N LEU A 139 15.51 2.27 -11.49
CA LEU A 139 15.98 3.32 -12.40
C LEU A 139 15.01 4.50 -12.47
N GLY A 140 13.69 4.27 -12.49
CA GLY A 140 12.68 5.33 -12.48
C GLY A 140 12.76 6.19 -11.23
N LEU A 141 12.98 5.58 -10.05
CA LEU A 141 13.19 6.31 -8.80
C LEU A 141 14.52 7.09 -8.78
N ALA A 142 15.58 6.52 -9.38
CA ALA A 142 16.89 7.15 -9.48
C ALA A 142 17.01 8.19 -10.60
N PHE A 143 16.13 8.13 -11.60
CA PHE A 143 16.12 8.98 -12.81
C PHE A 143 16.16 10.48 -12.51
N PRO A 144 15.31 11.04 -11.62
CA PRO A 144 15.37 12.47 -11.30
C PRO A 144 16.73 12.86 -10.71
N TYR A 145 17.40 11.97 -9.97
CA TYR A 145 18.71 12.26 -9.39
C TYR A 145 19.84 12.17 -10.43
N LEU A 146 19.81 11.17 -11.32
CA LEU A 146 20.77 11.03 -12.41
C LEU A 146 20.70 12.21 -13.38
N ILE A 147 19.50 12.65 -13.77
CA ILE A 147 19.31 13.82 -14.64
C ILE A 147 19.90 15.08 -14.04
N ILE A 148 19.62 15.34 -12.75
CA ILE A 148 20.11 16.54 -12.06
C ILE A 148 21.64 16.50 -11.93
N SER A 149 22.24 15.31 -11.80
CA SER A 149 23.69 15.14 -11.71
C SER A 149 24.42 15.32 -13.05
N ILE A 150 23.82 14.87 -14.17
CA ILE A 150 24.41 14.93 -15.52
C ILE A 150 24.26 16.33 -16.14
N PHE A 151 23.19 17.08 -15.83
CA PHE A 151 22.94 18.42 -16.37
C PHE A 151 23.23 19.52 -15.33
N PRO A 152 24.46 20.09 -15.26
CA PRO A 152 24.81 21.15 -14.33
C PRO A 152 24.01 22.46 -14.55
N GLY A 153 23.42 22.63 -15.75
CA GLY A 153 22.50 23.74 -16.05
C GLY A 153 21.17 23.65 -15.29
N LEU A 154 20.68 22.45 -14.99
CA LEU A 154 19.42 22.23 -14.27
C LEU A 154 19.55 22.48 -12.77
N HIS A 155 20.78 22.42 -12.23
CA HIS A 155 21.10 22.82 -10.86
C HIS A 155 20.79 24.31 -10.59
N ARG A 156 20.75 25.16 -11.63
CA ARG A 156 20.32 26.57 -11.49
C ARG A 156 18.80 26.73 -11.41
N LEU A 157 18.03 25.75 -11.88
CA LEU A 157 16.57 25.76 -11.81
C LEU A 157 16.07 25.35 -10.42
N VAL A 158 16.87 24.59 -9.67
CA VAL A 158 16.57 24.20 -8.30
C VAL A 158 16.85 25.39 -7.38
N PRO A 159 15.83 26.03 -6.79
CA PRO A 159 16.04 27.16 -5.89
C PRO A 159 16.86 26.72 -4.67
N LYS A 160 17.69 27.64 -4.15
CA LYS A 160 18.47 27.38 -2.93
C LYS A 160 17.54 26.90 -1.80
N PRO A 161 17.97 25.95 -0.95
CA PRO A 161 17.19 25.54 0.21
C PRO A 161 16.85 26.77 1.05
N GLY A 162 15.55 27.02 1.19
CA GLY A 162 14.97 28.21 1.84
C GLY A 162 13.48 27.99 2.06
N LEU A 163 12.69 29.07 2.15
CA LEU A 163 11.26 29.01 2.47
C LEU A 163 10.44 28.09 1.54
N TRP A 164 10.78 28.06 0.24
CA TRP A 164 10.09 27.16 -0.72
C TRP A 164 10.24 25.68 -0.35
N MET A 165 11.39 25.27 0.20
CA MET A 165 11.60 23.89 0.62
C MET A 165 10.77 23.55 1.87
N GLU A 166 10.52 24.50 2.76
CA GLU A 166 9.61 24.30 3.89
C GLU A 166 8.15 24.15 3.42
N HIS A 167 7.70 24.99 2.49
CA HIS A 167 6.37 24.86 1.91
C HIS A 167 6.20 23.52 1.18
N LEU A 168 7.21 23.06 0.43
CA LEU A 168 7.18 21.76 -0.23
C LEU A 168 7.16 20.60 0.78
N LYS A 169 7.96 20.66 1.84
CA LYS A 169 7.93 19.65 2.92
C LYS A 169 6.55 19.58 3.58
N LYS A 170 5.95 20.73 3.89
CA LYS A 170 4.59 20.82 4.45
C LYS A 170 3.55 20.28 3.47
N LEU A 171 3.67 20.62 2.18
CA LEU A 171 2.80 20.10 1.12
C LEU A 171 2.88 18.57 1.00
N LEU A 172 4.09 18.00 1.06
CA LEU A 172 4.32 16.55 0.96
C LEU A 172 3.91 15.79 2.23
N ALA A 173 3.73 16.48 3.36
CA ALA A 173 3.20 15.88 4.58
C ALA A 173 1.70 15.55 4.47
N PHE A 174 0.91 16.35 3.74
CA PHE A 174 -0.53 16.10 3.55
C PHE A 174 -0.86 14.72 2.95
N PRO A 175 -0.28 14.29 1.81
CA PRO A 175 -0.56 12.97 1.26
C PRO A 175 -0.11 11.84 2.20
N LEU A 176 0.96 12.02 2.98
CA LEU A 176 1.37 11.06 4.01
C LEU A 176 0.29 10.90 5.09
N PHE A 177 -0.24 12.00 5.63
CA PHE A 177 -1.36 11.92 6.58
C PHE A 177 -2.61 11.32 5.95
N LEU A 178 -2.89 11.60 4.67
CA LEU A 178 -4.00 10.97 3.96
C LEU A 178 -3.83 9.45 3.87
N THR A 179 -2.61 8.95 3.59
CA THR A 179 -2.33 7.51 3.60
C THR A 179 -2.48 6.91 5.00
N VAL A 180 -2.09 7.62 6.05
CA VAL A 180 -2.29 7.18 7.44
C VAL A 180 -3.77 7.05 7.79
N LEU A 181 -4.59 8.03 7.41
CA LEU A 181 -6.04 7.99 7.60
C LEU A 181 -6.67 6.84 6.80
N TRP A 182 -6.23 6.63 5.58
CA TRP A 182 -6.70 5.52 4.75
C TRP A 182 -6.35 4.16 5.37
N LEU A 183 -5.12 3.97 5.84
CA LEU A 183 -4.71 2.74 6.52
C LEU A 183 -5.45 2.54 7.85
N ALA A 184 -5.72 3.61 8.60
CA ALA A 184 -6.54 3.56 9.81
C ALA A 184 -7.98 3.13 9.51
N TRP A 185 -8.56 3.61 8.41
CA TRP A 185 -9.87 3.17 7.93
C TRP A 185 -9.87 1.69 7.53
N VAL A 186 -8.84 1.24 6.80
CA VAL A 186 -8.65 -0.17 6.45
C VAL A 186 -8.53 -1.05 7.70
N LEU A 187 -7.81 -0.60 8.74
CA LEU A 187 -7.73 -1.32 10.02
C LEU A 187 -9.10 -1.36 10.71
N GLY A 188 -9.84 -0.24 10.69
CA GLY A 188 -11.20 -0.18 11.23
C GLY A 188 -12.18 -1.13 10.54
N ARG A 189 -11.98 -1.40 9.26
CA ARG A 189 -12.74 -2.41 8.52
C ARG A 189 -12.35 -3.84 8.89
N GLN A 190 -11.11 -4.07 9.33
CA GLN A 190 -10.62 -5.40 9.73
C GLN A 190 -10.97 -5.78 11.18
N TYR A 191 -10.88 -4.82 12.11
CA TYR A 191 -10.98 -5.04 13.57
C TYR A 191 -12.07 -4.20 14.24
N GLY A 192 -12.90 -3.50 13.46
CA GLY A 192 -13.99 -2.67 13.97
C GLY A 192 -13.59 -1.24 14.29
N VAL A 193 -14.60 -0.41 14.57
CA VAL A 193 -14.43 1.03 14.82
C VAL A 193 -13.60 1.29 16.09
N GLY A 194 -13.64 0.38 17.06
CA GLY A 194 -12.82 0.45 18.28
C GLY A 194 -11.31 0.42 17.98
N ALA A 195 -10.87 -0.46 17.07
CA ALA A 195 -9.47 -0.54 16.65
C ALA A 195 -9.00 0.74 15.96
N MET A 196 -9.83 1.30 15.08
CA MET A 196 -9.55 2.58 14.41
C MET A 196 -9.38 3.71 15.43
N ALA A 197 -10.28 3.81 16.42
CA ALA A 197 -10.18 4.82 17.46
C ALA A 197 -8.91 4.66 18.30
N MET A 198 -8.57 3.44 18.74
CA MET A 198 -7.35 3.17 19.51
C MET A 198 -6.08 3.51 18.74
N LEU A 199 -6.02 3.20 17.44
CA LEU A 199 -4.91 3.58 16.57
C LEU A 199 -4.74 5.11 16.48
N LEU A 200 -5.84 5.84 16.24
CA LEU A 200 -5.80 7.30 16.12
C LEU A 200 -5.45 7.98 17.46
N TYR A 201 -5.97 7.49 18.58
CA TYR A 201 -5.56 7.96 19.91
C TYR A 201 -4.07 7.67 20.16
N GLY A 202 -3.59 6.47 19.81
CA GLY A 202 -2.19 6.11 19.91
C GLY A 202 -1.28 7.05 19.12
N GLN A 203 -1.66 7.37 17.88
CA GLN A 203 -0.96 8.33 17.03
C GLN A 203 -1.00 9.75 17.59
N ALA A 204 -2.14 10.21 18.10
CA ALA A 204 -2.25 11.52 18.74
C ALA A 204 -1.30 11.64 19.95
N LEU A 205 -1.17 10.58 20.76
CA LEU A 205 -0.23 10.55 21.88
C LEU A 205 1.24 10.52 21.41
N ILE A 206 1.55 9.81 20.33
CA ILE A 206 2.89 9.84 19.71
C ILE A 206 3.22 11.24 19.20
N ALA A 207 2.26 11.92 18.55
CA ALA A 207 2.43 13.30 18.12
C ALA A 207 2.68 14.25 19.30
N LEU A 208 1.91 14.09 20.38
CA LEU A 208 2.08 14.88 21.60
C LEU A 208 3.45 14.64 22.24
N ALA A 209 3.89 13.38 22.33
CA ALA A 209 5.20 13.02 22.86
C ALA A 209 6.35 13.68 22.06
N LEU A 210 6.26 13.62 20.73
CA LEU A 210 7.26 14.19 19.83
C LEU A 210 7.24 15.72 19.86
N TRP A 211 6.06 16.33 19.99
CA TRP A 211 5.93 17.78 20.14
C TRP A 211 6.53 18.29 21.45
N ILE A 212 6.25 17.61 22.58
CA ILE A 212 6.86 17.92 23.89
C ILE A 212 8.39 17.77 23.81
N TRP A 213 8.87 16.72 23.15
CA TRP A 213 10.30 16.48 22.98
C TRP A 213 10.97 17.55 22.11
N GLY A 214 10.35 17.95 21.00
CA GLY A 214 10.88 18.97 20.09
C GLY A 214 10.90 20.39 20.69
N THR A 215 9.88 20.76 21.47
CA THR A 215 9.74 22.11 22.01
C THR A 215 10.55 22.35 23.30
N TRP A 216 10.74 21.32 24.14
CA TRP A 216 11.33 21.50 25.49
C TRP A 216 12.77 20.97 25.61
N ASN A 217 13.30 20.29 24.60
CA ASN A 217 14.69 19.80 24.55
C ASN A 217 15.65 20.79 23.87
N VAL A 218 15.25 22.05 23.69
CA VAL A 218 16.10 23.13 23.16
C VAL A 218 17.22 23.44 24.18
N PRO A 219 18.49 23.64 23.76
CA PRO A 219 19.65 23.82 24.65
C PRO A 219 19.56 24.97 25.66
N ALA A 220 18.55 25.84 25.57
CA ALA A 220 18.36 27.02 26.42
C ALA A 220 17.55 26.78 27.72
N SER A 221 17.06 25.56 27.97
CA SER A 221 16.21 25.24 29.13
C SER A 221 16.97 24.60 30.31
N LYS A 222 16.48 24.77 31.55
CA LYS A 222 17.08 24.20 32.77
C LYS A 222 17.07 22.67 32.73
N ALA A 223 18.14 22.02 33.21
CA ALA A 223 18.33 20.56 33.19
C ALA A 223 17.15 19.76 33.80
N ASN A 224 16.53 20.28 34.86
CA ASN A 224 15.36 19.63 35.50
C ASN A 224 14.11 19.65 34.60
N ILE A 225 13.92 20.72 33.82
CA ILE A 225 12.80 20.86 32.89
C ILE A 225 13.02 19.96 31.67
N GLN A 226 14.26 19.85 31.19
CA GLN A 226 14.62 18.91 30.12
C GLN A 226 14.45 17.45 30.54
N MET A 227 14.80 17.10 31.78
CA MET A 227 14.63 15.74 32.30
C MET A 227 13.15 15.39 32.51
N ALA A 228 12.36 16.30 33.07
CA ALA A 228 10.91 16.12 33.18
C ALA A 228 10.24 15.98 31.80
N ALA A 229 10.59 16.82 30.83
CA ALA A 229 10.06 16.73 29.47
C ALA A 229 10.40 15.41 28.78
N ARG A 230 11.60 14.85 29.00
CA ARG A 230 12.00 13.53 28.48
C ARG A 230 11.20 12.40 29.12
N ILE A 231 10.95 12.46 30.43
CA ILE A 231 10.15 11.46 31.14
C ILE A 231 8.70 11.48 30.64
N TRP A 232 8.08 12.66 30.57
CA TRP A 232 6.71 12.81 30.06
C TRP A 232 6.60 12.40 28.59
N ALA A 233 7.54 12.80 27.73
CA ALA A 233 7.58 12.35 26.34
C ALA A 233 7.74 10.83 26.23
N GLY A 234 8.59 10.21 27.08
CA GLY A 234 8.75 8.76 27.14
C GLY A 234 7.46 8.04 27.56
N ILE A 235 6.77 8.54 28.58
CA ILE A 235 5.49 8.00 29.05
C ILE A 235 4.43 8.08 27.94
N PHE A 236 4.24 9.24 27.31
CA PHE A 236 3.26 9.40 26.23
C PHE A 236 3.59 8.55 25.00
N LEU A 237 4.88 8.36 24.69
CA LEU A 237 5.33 7.49 23.60
C LEU A 237 5.04 6.02 23.89
N VAL A 238 5.31 5.54 25.12
CA VAL A 238 5.02 4.16 25.53
C VAL A 238 3.51 3.90 25.54
N ILE A 239 2.71 4.83 26.09
CA ILE A 239 1.25 4.70 26.10
C ILE A 239 0.71 4.75 24.66
N GLY A 240 1.22 5.64 23.81
CA GLY A 240 0.82 5.74 22.40
C GLY A 240 1.11 4.46 21.62
N LEU A 241 2.30 3.86 21.81
CA LEU A 241 2.66 2.57 21.22
C LEU A 241 1.80 1.43 21.77
N PHE A 242 1.51 1.43 23.08
CA PHE A 242 0.67 0.42 23.72
C PHE A 242 -0.77 0.46 23.21
N LEU A 243 -1.38 1.64 23.10
CA LEU A 243 -2.73 1.79 22.53
C LEU A 243 -2.77 1.39 21.05
N THR A 244 -1.72 1.75 20.31
CA THR A 244 -1.56 1.32 18.92
C THR A 244 -1.49 -0.20 18.83
N TYR A 245 -0.72 -0.87 19.68
CA TYR A 245 -0.64 -2.33 19.70
C TYR A 245 -1.95 -2.99 20.16
N GLN A 246 -2.68 -2.39 21.11
CA GLN A 246 -3.99 -2.87 21.55
C GLN A 246 -5.04 -2.81 20.44
N SER A 247 -4.91 -1.91 19.46
CA SER A 247 -5.86 -1.81 18.34
C SER A 247 -6.01 -3.11 17.54
N ILE A 248 -5.00 -3.99 17.55
CA ILE A 248 -5.04 -5.30 16.89
C ILE A 248 -5.23 -6.47 17.85
N ALA A 249 -5.16 -6.21 19.17
CA ALA A 249 -5.38 -7.19 20.21
C ALA A 249 -6.86 -7.25 20.66
N GLY A 250 -7.65 -6.23 20.31
CA GLY A 250 -9.10 -6.30 20.43
C GLY A 250 -9.65 -7.50 19.67
N GLU A 251 -10.64 -8.18 20.25
CA GLU A 251 -11.32 -9.28 19.59
C GLU A 251 -11.76 -8.84 18.19
N LYS A 252 -11.51 -9.66 17.16
CA LYS A 252 -12.19 -9.54 15.88
C LYS A 252 -13.68 -9.54 16.20
N GLU A 253 -14.31 -8.37 16.21
CA GLU A 253 -15.77 -8.33 16.10
C GLU A 253 -16.06 -9.09 14.82
N ARG A 254 -16.56 -10.31 14.96
CA ARG A 254 -17.11 -11.08 13.85
C ARG A 254 -18.12 -10.16 13.21
N ASN A 255 -17.81 -9.69 12.00
CA ASN A 255 -18.70 -8.90 11.19
C ASN A 255 -20.10 -9.47 11.36
N MET A 256 -20.94 -8.71 12.08
CA MET A 256 -22.37 -8.97 12.08
C MET A 256 -22.77 -8.99 10.61
N PRO A 257 -23.48 -10.03 10.12
CA PRO A 257 -23.78 -10.13 8.71
C PRO A 257 -24.43 -8.83 8.27
N ARG A 258 -23.71 -8.08 7.44
CA ARG A 258 -24.21 -6.87 6.82
C ARG A 258 -25.49 -7.30 6.14
N GLN A 259 -26.61 -6.65 6.48
CA GLN A 259 -27.94 -7.04 6.02
C GLN A 259 -27.89 -7.45 4.54
N ALA A 260 -28.44 -8.63 4.24
CA ALA A 260 -28.42 -9.24 2.92
C ALA A 260 -28.95 -8.24 1.87
N GLY A 261 -28.02 -7.54 1.22
CA GLY A 261 -28.29 -6.78 0.00
C GLY A 261 -28.27 -7.72 -1.20
N LEU A 262 -28.13 -7.15 -2.40
CA LEU A 262 -27.93 -7.95 -3.62
C LEU A 262 -26.71 -8.91 -3.53
N TRP A 263 -25.72 -8.56 -2.72
CA TRP A 263 -24.46 -9.29 -2.62
C TRP A 263 -24.51 -10.37 -1.54
N GLN A 264 -24.14 -11.59 -1.91
CA GLN A 264 -23.99 -12.71 -1.00
C GLN A 264 -22.50 -12.98 -0.74
N PRO A 265 -22.12 -13.40 0.48
CA PRO A 265 -20.74 -13.77 0.75
C PRO A 265 -20.36 -14.99 -0.09
N PHE A 266 -19.18 -14.94 -0.71
CA PHE A 266 -18.64 -16.06 -1.46
C PHE A 266 -18.38 -17.26 -0.55
N SER A 267 -18.78 -18.44 -1.01
CA SER A 267 -18.26 -19.71 -0.53
C SER A 267 -18.22 -20.69 -1.70
N PRO A 268 -17.26 -21.64 -1.73
CA PRO A 268 -17.18 -22.63 -2.80
C PRO A 268 -18.49 -23.43 -2.96
N GLY A 269 -19.11 -23.82 -1.85
CA GLY A 269 -20.38 -24.55 -1.85
C GLY A 269 -21.55 -23.76 -2.44
N LEU A 270 -21.64 -22.45 -2.16
CA LEU A 270 -22.67 -21.59 -2.73
C LEU A 270 -22.45 -21.36 -4.23
N LEU A 271 -21.20 -21.16 -4.66
CA LEU A 271 -20.87 -21.05 -6.08
C LEU A 271 -21.28 -22.33 -6.82
N GLU A 272 -20.87 -23.51 -6.33
CA GLU A 272 -21.24 -24.78 -6.95
C GLU A 272 -22.76 -25.03 -6.98
N GLN A 273 -23.47 -24.59 -5.94
CA GLN A 273 -24.93 -24.66 -5.92
C GLN A 273 -25.53 -23.80 -7.04
N LEU A 274 -25.16 -22.52 -7.13
CA LEU A 274 -25.72 -21.60 -8.13
C LEU A 274 -25.40 -22.04 -9.56
N LEU A 275 -24.20 -22.59 -9.79
CA LEU A 275 -23.81 -23.14 -11.09
C LEU A 275 -24.61 -24.41 -11.45
N ARG A 276 -24.96 -25.26 -10.48
CA ARG A 276 -25.84 -26.42 -10.69
C ARG A 276 -27.30 -26.02 -10.98
N GLU A 277 -27.72 -24.87 -10.46
CA GLU A 277 -29.02 -24.26 -10.76
C GLU A 277 -29.01 -23.53 -12.13
N GLU A 278 -27.92 -23.65 -12.91
CA GLU A 278 -27.71 -23.00 -14.21
C GLU A 278 -27.85 -21.47 -14.17
N ARG A 279 -27.70 -20.87 -12.99
CA ARG A 279 -27.83 -19.44 -12.80
C ARG A 279 -26.55 -18.72 -13.21
N ALA A 280 -26.69 -17.56 -13.85
CA ALA A 280 -25.56 -16.69 -14.10
C ALA A 280 -24.97 -16.16 -12.77
N VAL A 281 -23.66 -16.21 -12.60
CA VAL A 281 -22.98 -15.80 -11.36
C VAL A 281 -21.86 -14.82 -11.67
N PHE A 282 -21.81 -13.69 -10.97
CA PHE A 282 -20.67 -12.79 -10.99
C PHE A 282 -19.98 -12.82 -9.62
N VAL A 283 -18.70 -13.18 -9.63
CA VAL A 283 -17.86 -13.26 -8.42
C VAL A 283 -16.87 -12.10 -8.41
N ASN A 284 -16.95 -11.27 -7.38
CA ASN A 284 -16.07 -10.14 -7.13
C ASN A 284 -15.04 -10.50 -6.04
N PHE A 285 -13.82 -10.85 -6.44
CA PHE A 285 -12.71 -11.02 -5.51
C PHE A 285 -12.09 -9.66 -5.19
N THR A 286 -12.30 -9.19 -3.97
CA THR A 286 -12.01 -7.82 -3.55
C THR A 286 -11.26 -7.77 -2.21
N ALA A 287 -10.78 -6.58 -1.84
CA ALA A 287 -10.30 -6.29 -0.50
C ALA A 287 -10.41 -4.78 -0.20
N ASP A 288 -10.54 -4.43 1.08
CA ASP A 288 -10.60 -3.03 1.53
C ASP A 288 -9.26 -2.30 1.41
N TRP A 289 -8.14 -3.00 1.51
CA TRP A 289 -6.79 -2.45 1.29
C TRP A 289 -6.42 -2.29 -0.19
N CYS A 290 -7.23 -2.84 -1.10
CA CYS A 290 -6.97 -2.80 -2.54
C CYS A 290 -7.63 -1.56 -3.17
N LEU A 291 -6.82 -0.55 -3.48
CA LEU A 291 -7.31 0.73 -4.03
C LEU A 291 -8.08 0.54 -5.36
N THR A 292 -7.53 -0.26 -6.28
CA THR A 292 -8.19 -0.58 -7.55
C THR A 292 -9.54 -1.27 -7.33
N CYS A 293 -9.62 -2.17 -6.36
CA CYS A 293 -10.86 -2.86 -6.02
C CYS A 293 -11.93 -1.89 -5.56
N GLN A 294 -11.58 -0.95 -4.67
CA GLN A 294 -12.51 0.08 -4.17
C GLN A 294 -12.91 1.06 -5.27
N ALA A 295 -11.97 1.45 -6.15
CA ALA A 295 -12.26 2.30 -7.30
C ALA A 295 -13.25 1.62 -8.27
N ASN A 296 -13.00 0.36 -8.65
CA ASN A 296 -13.92 -0.40 -9.51
C ASN A 296 -15.28 -0.61 -8.84
N LYS A 297 -15.31 -0.90 -7.53
CA LYS A 297 -16.54 -1.11 -6.76
C LYS A 297 -17.43 0.12 -6.82
N GLU A 298 -16.91 1.28 -6.46
CA GLU A 298 -17.68 2.53 -6.39
C GLU A 298 -17.92 3.19 -7.75
N LEU A 299 -16.95 3.15 -8.66
CA LEU A 299 -17.05 3.85 -9.95
C LEU A 299 -17.72 3.02 -11.03
N VAL A 300 -17.83 1.70 -10.87
CA VAL A 300 -18.33 0.79 -11.92
C VAL A 300 -19.41 -0.16 -11.39
N ILE A 301 -19.05 -1.07 -10.46
CA ILE A 301 -19.91 -2.21 -10.09
C ILE A 301 -21.17 -1.74 -9.35
N HIS A 302 -21.05 -0.77 -8.45
CA HIS A 302 -22.17 -0.24 -7.65
C HIS A 302 -22.95 0.87 -8.36
N ARG A 303 -22.66 1.14 -9.65
CA ARG A 303 -23.45 2.11 -10.40
C ARG A 303 -24.87 1.58 -10.59
N PRO A 304 -25.91 2.43 -10.44
CA PRO A 304 -27.31 2.00 -10.57
C PRO A 304 -27.58 1.23 -11.86
N GLY A 305 -27.14 1.75 -13.02
CA GLY A 305 -27.38 1.08 -14.30
C GLY A 305 -26.71 -0.29 -14.44
N VAL A 306 -25.59 -0.54 -13.76
CA VAL A 306 -24.93 -1.86 -13.77
C VAL A 306 -25.65 -2.82 -12.83
N LEU A 307 -26.03 -2.37 -11.64
CA LEU A 307 -26.78 -3.19 -10.68
C LEU A 307 -28.17 -3.56 -11.22
N GLU A 308 -28.86 -2.62 -11.87
CA GLU A 308 -30.14 -2.86 -12.55
C GLU A 308 -29.97 -3.89 -13.67
N ALA A 309 -28.93 -3.79 -14.50
CA ALA A 309 -28.65 -4.76 -15.55
C ALA A 309 -28.37 -6.17 -14.98
N PHE A 310 -27.61 -6.28 -13.89
CA PHE A 310 -27.40 -7.57 -13.22
C PHE A 310 -28.71 -8.16 -12.68
N GLN A 311 -29.57 -7.34 -12.08
CA GLN A 311 -30.88 -7.78 -11.58
C GLN A 311 -31.81 -8.23 -12.70
N GLN A 312 -31.89 -7.46 -13.80
CA GLN A 312 -32.73 -7.79 -14.96
C GLN A 312 -32.32 -9.11 -15.61
N ASN A 313 -31.02 -9.40 -15.64
CA ASN A 313 -30.46 -10.65 -16.16
C ASN A 313 -30.40 -11.78 -15.11
N GLY A 314 -30.99 -11.60 -13.93
CA GLY A 314 -31.07 -12.63 -12.89
C GLY A 314 -29.73 -13.07 -12.29
N VAL A 315 -28.65 -12.28 -12.46
CA VAL A 315 -27.29 -12.64 -12.08
C VAL A 315 -27.14 -12.68 -10.56
N ALA A 316 -26.64 -13.79 -10.03
CA ALA A 316 -26.27 -13.91 -8.63
C ALA A 316 -24.92 -13.20 -8.38
N LEU A 317 -24.89 -12.29 -7.41
CA LEU A 317 -23.71 -11.48 -7.09
C LEU A 317 -23.03 -12.02 -5.84
N LEU A 318 -21.82 -12.55 -5.99
CA LEU A 318 -21.00 -13.07 -4.89
C LEU A 318 -19.81 -12.14 -4.61
N GLU A 319 -19.60 -11.78 -3.35
CA GLU A 319 -18.43 -11.01 -2.90
C GLU A 319 -17.46 -11.92 -2.15
N ALA A 320 -16.27 -12.12 -2.71
CA ALA A 320 -15.15 -12.79 -2.08
C ALA A 320 -14.24 -11.74 -1.42
N ASP A 321 -14.56 -11.38 -0.17
CA ASP A 321 -13.82 -10.40 0.61
C ASP A 321 -12.51 -10.99 1.17
N TRP A 322 -11.42 -10.75 0.45
CA TRP A 322 -10.07 -11.17 0.80
C TRP A 322 -9.31 -10.12 1.64
N THR A 323 -10.03 -9.21 2.33
CA THR A 323 -9.44 -8.26 3.28
C THR A 323 -8.70 -8.99 4.40
N ASN A 324 -9.33 -10.03 4.95
CA ASN A 324 -8.71 -10.96 5.89
C ASN A 324 -8.15 -12.18 5.15
N PHE A 325 -7.30 -12.97 5.81
CA PHE A 325 -6.90 -14.27 5.26
C PHE A 325 -8.09 -15.23 5.30
N ASP A 326 -8.37 -15.83 4.16
CA ASP A 326 -9.41 -16.83 3.96
C ASP A 326 -8.84 -17.93 3.05
N PRO A 327 -8.77 -19.20 3.50
CA PRO A 327 -8.16 -20.28 2.74
C PRO A 327 -8.94 -20.60 1.46
N ASP A 328 -10.27 -20.56 1.50
CA ASP A 328 -11.14 -20.93 0.37
C ASP A 328 -10.98 -19.91 -0.77
N ILE A 329 -10.97 -18.61 -0.43
CA ILE A 329 -10.72 -17.54 -1.40
C ILE A 329 -9.30 -17.63 -1.97
N THR A 330 -8.32 -18.01 -1.14
CA THR A 330 -6.91 -18.12 -1.56
C THR A 330 -6.71 -19.26 -2.55
N GLU A 331 -7.36 -20.40 -2.33
CA GLU A 331 -7.31 -21.54 -3.25
C GLU A 331 -7.99 -21.21 -4.59
N GLU A 332 -9.13 -20.54 -4.56
CA GLU A 332 -9.84 -20.16 -5.79
C GLU A 332 -9.04 -19.11 -6.60
N LEU A 333 -8.42 -18.13 -5.95
CA LEU A 333 -7.50 -17.19 -6.63
C LEU A 333 -6.33 -17.94 -7.29
N ALA A 334 -5.76 -18.93 -6.59
CA ALA A 334 -4.67 -19.74 -7.11
C ALA A 334 -5.09 -20.59 -8.32
N ARG A 335 -6.34 -21.11 -8.33
CA ARG A 335 -6.92 -21.82 -9.48
C ARG A 335 -6.94 -20.97 -10.75
N TYR A 336 -7.17 -19.68 -10.61
CA TYR A 336 -7.10 -18.70 -11.70
C TYR A 336 -5.68 -18.19 -12.01
N GLY A 337 -4.64 -18.76 -11.37
CA GLY A 337 -3.27 -18.29 -11.51
C GLY A 337 -3.04 -16.88 -10.95
N ARG A 338 -3.93 -16.42 -10.06
CA ARG A 338 -3.86 -15.09 -9.45
C ARG A 338 -3.29 -15.19 -8.05
N SER A 339 -2.28 -14.35 -7.77
CA SER A 339 -1.70 -14.22 -6.44
C SER A 339 -2.35 -13.10 -5.62
N GLY A 340 -3.38 -12.42 -6.12
CA GLY A 340 -4.02 -11.31 -5.40
C GLY A 340 -5.28 -10.79 -6.08
N VAL A 341 -5.83 -9.72 -5.50
CA VAL A 341 -7.03 -9.01 -5.96
C VAL A 341 -6.66 -7.69 -6.65
N PRO A 342 -7.49 -7.14 -7.57
CA PRO A 342 -8.82 -7.63 -7.95
C PRO A 342 -8.81 -8.82 -8.90
N LEU A 343 -9.80 -9.68 -8.78
CA LEU A 343 -10.18 -10.66 -9.80
C LEU A 343 -11.71 -10.60 -9.95
N TYR A 344 -12.19 -10.53 -11.19
CA TYR A 344 -13.61 -10.59 -11.48
C TYR A 344 -13.86 -11.78 -12.41
N VAL A 345 -14.80 -12.62 -12.04
CA VAL A 345 -15.15 -13.82 -12.80
C VAL A 345 -16.64 -13.82 -13.04
N PHE A 346 -17.03 -13.94 -14.30
CA PHE A 346 -18.42 -14.09 -14.70
C PHE A 346 -18.66 -15.51 -15.21
N TYR A 347 -19.66 -16.18 -14.66
CA TYR A 347 -20.12 -17.50 -15.09
C TYR A 347 -21.45 -17.30 -15.81
N PRO A 348 -21.49 -17.46 -17.15
CA PRO A 348 -22.74 -17.34 -17.89
C PRO A 348 -23.72 -18.46 -17.53
N SER A 349 -25.02 -18.18 -17.60
CA SER A 349 -26.06 -19.20 -17.42
C SER A 349 -25.89 -20.35 -18.43
N GLY A 350 -25.96 -21.60 -17.96
CA GLY A 350 -25.85 -22.81 -18.78
C GLY A 350 -24.46 -23.11 -19.39
N GLN A 351 -23.47 -22.23 -19.22
CA GLN A 351 -22.10 -22.46 -19.73
C GLN A 351 -21.15 -22.91 -18.62
N LYS A 352 -20.26 -23.85 -18.95
CA LYS A 352 -19.27 -24.37 -18.00
C LYS A 352 -18.01 -23.51 -17.88
N GLU A 353 -17.69 -22.72 -18.91
CA GLU A 353 -16.45 -21.94 -18.93
C GLU A 353 -16.65 -20.54 -18.35
N PRO A 354 -15.88 -20.15 -17.32
CA PRO A 354 -15.94 -18.81 -16.77
C PRO A 354 -15.24 -17.78 -17.66
N VAL A 355 -15.83 -16.59 -17.77
CA VAL A 355 -15.23 -15.41 -18.39
C VAL A 355 -14.45 -14.64 -17.34
N ILE A 356 -13.12 -14.59 -17.49
CA ILE A 356 -12.22 -13.83 -16.62
C ILE A 356 -12.09 -12.41 -17.15
N LEU A 357 -12.40 -11.44 -16.29
CA LEU A 357 -12.39 -10.02 -16.62
C LEU A 357 -11.04 -9.36 -16.32
N PRO A 358 -10.74 -8.22 -16.97
CA PRO A 358 -9.54 -7.44 -16.68
C PRO A 358 -9.57 -6.84 -15.26
N GLU A 359 -8.39 -6.52 -14.71
CA GLU A 359 -8.26 -5.91 -13.37
C GLU A 359 -8.83 -4.49 -13.30
N ILE A 360 -8.82 -3.77 -14.43
CA ILE A 360 -9.48 -2.47 -14.59
C ILE A 360 -10.72 -2.71 -15.43
N ILE A 361 -11.89 -2.60 -14.81
CA ILE A 361 -13.18 -2.81 -15.47
C ILE A 361 -13.85 -1.48 -15.78
N THR A 362 -14.76 -1.51 -16.75
CA THR A 362 -15.64 -0.38 -17.09
C THR A 362 -17.09 -0.86 -17.08
N ALA A 363 -18.03 0.08 -16.95
CA ALA A 363 -19.45 -0.27 -16.99
C ALA A 363 -19.82 -0.93 -18.32
N GLN A 364 -19.22 -0.47 -19.42
CA GLN A 364 -19.45 -1.03 -20.75
C GLN A 364 -19.06 -2.50 -20.82
N ILE A 365 -17.88 -2.88 -20.29
CA ILE A 365 -17.43 -4.27 -20.28
C ILE A 365 -18.45 -5.19 -19.58
N LEU A 366 -19.03 -4.74 -18.45
CA LEU A 366 -20.02 -5.52 -17.73
C LEU A 366 -21.34 -5.63 -18.50
N LEU A 367 -21.80 -4.53 -19.11
CA LEU A 367 -23.02 -4.52 -19.91
C LEU A 367 -22.89 -5.37 -21.17
N ASP A 368 -21.74 -5.30 -21.87
CA ASP A 368 -21.48 -6.08 -23.08
C ASP A 368 -21.51 -7.60 -22.80
N ILE A 369 -21.01 -8.02 -21.64
CA ILE A 369 -21.03 -9.44 -21.22
C ILE A 369 -22.46 -9.92 -20.95
N LEU A 370 -23.29 -9.09 -20.33
CA LEU A 370 -24.70 -9.42 -20.12
C LEU A 370 -25.46 -9.51 -21.45
N GLU A 371 -25.18 -8.62 -22.39
CA GLU A 371 -25.78 -8.66 -23.74
C GLU A 371 -25.35 -9.91 -24.53
N GLN A 372 -24.09 -10.33 -24.41
CA GLN A 372 -23.58 -11.57 -25.03
C GLN A 372 -24.25 -12.81 -24.45
N GLN A 373 -24.48 -12.84 -23.14
CA GLN A 373 -25.24 -13.92 -22.50
C GLN A 373 -26.65 -14.01 -23.08
N ASP A 374 -27.38 -12.89 -23.16
CA ASP A 374 -28.77 -12.86 -23.62
C ASP A 374 -28.92 -13.36 -25.07
N LYS A 375 -27.97 -12.98 -25.93
CA LYS A 375 -27.88 -13.52 -27.30
C LYS A 375 -27.64 -15.03 -27.33
N SER A 376 -26.77 -15.55 -26.46
CA SER A 376 -26.50 -17.00 -26.40
C SER A 376 -27.70 -17.82 -25.92
N ILE A 377 -28.50 -17.27 -24.99
CA ILE A 377 -29.73 -17.90 -24.51
C ILE A 377 -30.78 -17.92 -25.63
N THR A 378 -30.94 -16.81 -26.35
CA THR A 378 -31.91 -16.70 -27.44
C THR A 378 -31.64 -17.72 -28.55
N ILE A 379 -30.36 -17.88 -28.95
CA ILE A 379 -29.97 -18.85 -30.00
C ILE A 379 -30.25 -20.30 -29.57
N ASN A 380 -29.90 -20.68 -28.33
CA ASN A 380 -30.16 -22.03 -27.85
C ASN A 380 -31.66 -22.35 -27.72
N SER A 381 -32.50 -21.34 -27.45
CA SER A 381 -33.96 -21.52 -27.37
C SER A 381 -34.67 -21.61 -28.73
N GLU A 382 -34.01 -21.21 -29.84
CA GLU A 382 -34.55 -21.33 -31.20
C GLU A 382 -34.14 -22.65 -31.89
N GLU A 383 -33.15 -23.39 -31.34
CA GLU A 383 -32.67 -24.68 -31.87
C GLU A 383 -33.32 -25.91 -31.20
N GLU A 384 -34.00 -25.75 -30.05
CA GLU A 384 -34.89 -26.76 -29.44
C GLU A 384 -36.34 -26.63 -29.95
#